data_AF-A0A7S2UUH9-F1
#
_entry.id   AF-A0A7S2UUH9-F1
#
_cell.length_a   1.000
_cell.length_b   1.000
_cell.length_c   1.000
_cell.angle_alpha   90.00
_cell.angle_beta   90.00
_cell.angle_gamma   90.00
#
_symmetry.space_group_name_H-M   'P 1'
#
loop_
_entity.id
_entity.type
_entity.pdbx_description
1 polymer ?
#
loop_
_entity_poly.entity_id
_entity_poly.type
_entity_poly.pdbx_seq_one_letter_code
_entity_poly.pdbx_strand_id
1 'polypeptide(L)'
;CTLALAAVRQVRVHTSRDCTLYVRSASGPVIEDCSGMKFAPFPAAAARSPGGSDNGEHWPDAHQTAEEQEAAQRLDRVYPELQVDLQKTEFHEADQGKWSAVKDFNWHRVEQSPNWSILLPEARNFQFLKRTFNQ
;
A
#
# COMPACT_ATOMS: atom_id res chain seq x y z
N CYS A 1 -0.63 12.90 -6.31
CA CYS A 1 0.61 12.18 -6.74
C CYS A 1 0.42 10.66 -6.62
N THR A 2 1.27 9.82 -7.21
CA THR A 2 1.24 8.35 -6.99
C THR A 2 2.61 7.84 -6.57
N LEU A 3 2.67 7.15 -5.43
CA LEU A 3 3.90 6.60 -4.85
C LEU A 3 3.75 5.09 -4.64
N ALA A 4 4.81 4.34 -4.93
CA ALA A 4 4.89 2.91 -4.64
C ALA A 4 6.11 2.62 -3.77
N LEU A 5 5.88 2.10 -2.57
CA LEU A 5 6.87 1.88 -1.53
C LEU A 5 6.92 0.39 -1.20
N ALA A 6 7.91 -0.30 -1.77
CA ALA A 6 8.02 -1.76 -1.67
C ALA A 6 8.46 -2.23 -0.27
N ALA A 7 9.27 -1.46 0.45
CA ALA A 7 9.68 -1.76 1.82
C ALA A 7 10.03 -0.46 2.55
N VAL A 8 9.32 -0.15 3.63
CA VAL A 8 9.56 1.07 4.40
C VAL A 8 9.18 0.91 5.86
N ARG A 9 10.07 1.23 6.80
CA ARG A 9 9.75 1.07 8.23
C ARG A 9 8.64 2.01 8.68
N GLN A 10 8.74 3.29 8.33
CA GLN A 10 7.82 4.36 8.72
C GLN A 10 7.49 5.24 7.53
N VAL A 11 6.20 5.50 7.32
CA VAL A 11 5.72 6.49 6.33
C VAL A 11 5.14 7.67 7.09
N ARG A 12 5.65 8.87 6.81
CA ARG A 12 5.12 10.12 7.34
C ARG A 12 4.88 11.08 6.18
N VAL A 13 3.67 11.61 6.08
CA VAL A 13 3.27 12.53 5.02
C VAL A 13 2.72 13.79 5.65
N HIS A 14 3.20 14.94 5.19
CA HIS A 14 2.79 16.25 5.68
C HIS A 14 2.31 17.11 4.51
N THR A 15 1.32 17.98 4.74
CA THR A 15 0.91 19.06 3.82
C THR A 15 0.70 18.60 2.37
N SER A 16 0.01 17.47 2.19
CA SER A 16 -0.15 16.81 0.89
C SER A 16 -1.61 16.60 0.53
N ARG A 17 -1.93 16.64 -0.77
CA ARG A 17 -3.31 16.44 -1.28
C ARG A 17 -3.34 15.44 -2.42
N ASP A 18 -4.42 14.68 -2.48
CA ASP A 18 -4.75 13.79 -3.61
C ASP A 18 -3.59 12.87 -4.01
N CYS A 19 -2.96 12.26 -3.00
CA CYS A 19 -1.88 11.31 -3.20
C CYS A 19 -2.34 9.88 -2.95
N THR A 20 -2.01 9.00 -3.90
CA THR A 20 -2.20 7.55 -3.81
C THR A 20 -0.88 6.90 -3.43
N LEU A 21 -0.86 6.18 -2.32
CA LEU A 21 0.30 5.45 -1.83
C LEU A 21 0.01 3.95 -1.85
N TYR A 22 0.81 3.22 -2.63
CA TYR A 22 0.90 1.76 -2.58
C TYR A 22 2.03 1.40 -1.63
N VAL A 23 1.72 0.86 -0.45
CA VAL A 23 2.67 0.77 0.66
C VAL A 23 2.80 -0.66 1.15
N ARG A 24 4.03 -1.08 1.47
CA ARG A 24 4.30 -2.12 2.44
C ARG A 24 5.19 -1.54 3.54
N SER A 25 4.64 -1.38 4.74
CA SER A 25 5.30 -0.73 5.86
C SER A 25 5.23 -1.48 7.19
N ALA A 26 6.25 -1.30 8.05
CA ALA A 26 6.33 -2.04 9.32
C ALA A 26 5.41 -1.41 10.38
N SER A 27 5.24 -0.08 10.30
CA SER A 27 4.25 0.68 11.04
C SER A 27 3.14 1.19 10.14
N GLY A 28 2.01 1.55 10.76
CA GLY A 28 0.97 2.33 10.09
C GLY A 28 1.52 3.66 9.56
N PRO A 29 1.13 4.09 8.34
CA PRO A 29 1.45 5.42 7.85
C PRO A 29 0.88 6.50 8.77
N VAL A 30 1.59 7.61 8.91
CA VAL A 30 1.13 8.80 9.63
C VAL A 30 0.95 9.94 8.64
N ILE A 31 -0.19 10.63 8.72
CA ILE A 31 -0.47 11.83 7.93
C ILE A 31 -0.71 13.02 8.86
N GLU A 32 -0.36 14.22 8.39
CA GLU A 32 -0.63 15.49 9.07
C GLU A 32 -0.93 16.57 8.03
N ASP A 33 -1.96 17.38 8.24
CA ASP A 33 -2.41 18.43 7.30
C ASP A 33 -2.57 17.94 5.86
N CYS A 34 -3.07 16.72 5.71
CA CYS A 34 -3.30 16.09 4.42
C CYS A 34 -4.79 15.99 4.09
N SER A 35 -5.13 15.82 2.80
CA SER A 35 -6.52 15.57 2.37
C SER A 35 -6.56 14.73 1.10
N GLY A 36 -7.62 13.92 0.93
CA GLY A 36 -7.77 13.08 -0.26
C GLY A 36 -6.70 11.98 -0.40
N MET A 37 -6.09 11.55 0.71
CA MET A 37 -5.04 10.54 0.69
C MET A 37 -5.64 9.15 0.46
N LYS A 38 -5.01 8.34 -0.39
CA LYS A 38 -5.49 6.99 -0.73
C LYS A 38 -4.40 5.97 -0.45
N PHE A 39 -4.71 4.93 0.31
CA PHE A 39 -3.74 3.88 0.67
C PHE A 39 -4.17 2.53 0.11
N ALA A 40 -3.23 1.81 -0.48
CA ALA A 40 -3.40 0.44 -0.97
C ALA A 40 -2.14 -0.39 -0.63
N PRO A 41 -2.26 -1.72 -0.62
CA PRO A 41 -1.09 -2.59 -0.50
C PRO A 41 -0.16 -2.42 -1.71
N PHE A 42 1.14 -2.53 -1.49
CA PHE A 42 2.10 -2.66 -2.59
C PHE A 42 1.85 -3.96 -3.36
N PRO A 43 1.94 -4.00 -4.72
CA PRO A 43 1.46 -5.15 -5.49
C PRO A 43 2.22 -6.47 -5.23
N ALA A 44 3.49 -6.42 -4.79
CA ALA A 44 4.21 -7.64 -4.38
C ALA A 44 3.74 -8.20 -3.01
N ALA A 45 3.13 -7.37 -2.16
CA ALA A 45 2.57 -7.77 -0.87
C ALA A 45 1.16 -8.36 -1.01
N ALA A 46 0.44 -7.98 -2.09
CA ALA A 46 -0.89 -8.49 -2.38
C ALA A 46 -0.88 -9.97 -2.80
N ALA A 47 0.28 -10.54 -3.15
CA ALA A 47 0.41 -11.87 -3.73
C ALA A 47 0.09 -13.04 -2.78
N ARG A 48 -0.05 -12.83 -1.47
CA ARG A 48 -0.37 -13.92 -0.52
C ARG A 48 -1.43 -13.48 0.48
N SER A 49 -2.48 -14.30 0.62
CA SER A 49 -3.69 -14.08 1.41
C SER A 49 -3.47 -13.51 2.82
N PRO A 50 -4.44 -12.74 3.38
CA PRO A 50 -4.38 -12.23 4.74
C PRO A 50 -4.56 -13.37 5.75
N GLY A 51 -3.47 -14.08 6.03
CA GLY A 51 -3.37 -15.02 7.13
C GLY A 51 -2.72 -14.35 8.33
N GLY A 52 -3.40 -13.39 8.97
CA GLY A 52 -2.86 -12.65 10.11
C GLY A 52 -3.87 -11.70 10.72
N SER A 53 -4.86 -12.26 11.42
CA SER A 53 -5.86 -11.54 12.22
C SER A 53 -5.19 -10.73 13.33
N ASP A 54 -5.43 -9.41 13.37
CA ASP A 54 -5.33 -8.65 14.63
C ASP A 54 -6.64 -7.98 15.04
N ASN A 55 -7.65 -7.73 14.18
CA ASN A 55 -8.82 -6.96 14.62
C ASN A 55 -10.19 -7.35 14.03
N GLY A 56 -10.45 -8.61 13.66
CA GLY A 56 -11.82 -9.10 13.42
C GLY A 56 -12.63 -8.41 12.30
N GLU A 57 -12.03 -7.51 11.51
CA GLU A 57 -12.64 -6.94 10.33
C GLU A 57 -12.60 -7.98 9.20
N HIS A 58 -13.72 -8.68 9.04
CA HIS A 58 -13.97 -9.58 7.91
C HIS A 58 -13.98 -8.75 6.62
N TRP A 59 -12.84 -8.74 5.91
CA TRP A 59 -12.79 -8.21 4.56
C TRP A 59 -13.44 -9.25 3.63
N PRO A 60 -14.53 -8.91 2.90
CA PRO A 60 -15.17 -9.84 1.99
C PRO A 60 -14.12 -10.34 1.00
N ASP A 61 -14.09 -11.66 0.82
CA ASP A 61 -13.13 -12.45 0.05
C ASP A 61 -12.22 -11.60 -0.85
N ALA A 62 -10.97 -11.44 -0.42
CA ALA A 62 -9.92 -10.77 -1.18
C ALA A 62 -9.60 -11.60 -2.44
N HIS A 63 -10.52 -11.63 -3.39
CA HIS A 63 -10.28 -12.09 -4.73
C HIS A 63 -9.31 -11.08 -5.35
N GLN A 64 -8.04 -11.46 -5.39
CA GLN A 64 -7.05 -10.74 -6.17
C GLN A 64 -7.60 -10.57 -7.58
N THR A 65 -7.68 -9.33 -8.05
CA THR A 65 -8.15 -9.08 -9.42
C THR A 65 -7.06 -9.50 -10.40
N ALA A 66 -7.45 -9.84 -11.63
CA ALA A 66 -6.49 -10.14 -12.69
C ALA A 66 -5.49 -8.98 -12.91
N GLU A 67 -5.93 -7.74 -12.67
CA GLU A 67 -5.10 -6.53 -12.78
C GLU A 67 -4.00 -6.46 -11.71
N GLU A 68 -4.28 -6.92 -10.49
CA GLU A 68 -3.29 -7.00 -9.41
C GLU A 68 -2.22 -8.05 -9.69
N GLN A 69 -2.63 -9.20 -10.23
CA GLN A 69 -1.71 -10.24 -10.65
C GLN A 69 -0.81 -9.78 -11.81
N GLU A 70 -1.37 -9.08 -12.80
CA GLU A 70 -0.61 -8.47 -13.89
C GLU A 70 0.38 -7.42 -13.36
N ALA A 71 -0.03 -6.58 -12.42
CA ALA A 71 0.84 -5.58 -11.81
C ALA A 71 2.01 -6.21 -11.04
N ALA A 72 1.77 -7.29 -10.29
CA ALA A 72 2.82 -8.03 -9.59
C ALA A 72 3.79 -8.70 -10.58
N GLN A 73 3.28 -9.38 -11.61
CA GLN A 73 4.10 -9.96 -12.68
C GLN A 73 4.92 -8.89 -13.41
N ARG A 74 4.37 -7.68 -13.56
CA ARG A 74 5.10 -6.58 -14.20
C ARG A 74 6.19 -6.01 -13.30
N LEU A 75 5.96 -5.89 -12.00
CA LEU A 75 7.01 -5.49 -11.07
C LEU A 75 8.20 -6.45 -11.11
N ASP A 76 7.95 -7.77 -11.14
CA ASP A 76 8.99 -8.79 -11.28
C ASP A 76 9.78 -8.62 -12.58
N ARG A 77 9.12 -8.25 -13.68
CA ARG A 77 9.81 -7.97 -14.96
C ARG A 77 10.61 -6.66 -14.97
N VAL A 78 10.12 -5.62 -14.30
CA VAL A 78 10.73 -4.27 -14.31
C VAL A 78 11.83 -4.16 -13.25
N TYR A 79 11.70 -4.89 -12.16
CA TYR A 79 12.66 -4.96 -11.05
C TYR A 79 12.92 -6.43 -10.70
N PRO A 80 13.69 -7.16 -11.52
CA PRO A 80 13.90 -8.60 -11.32
C PRO A 80 14.63 -8.93 -10.02
N GLU A 81 15.49 -8.03 -9.54
CA GLU A 81 16.13 -8.12 -8.23
C GLU A 81 15.24 -7.69 -7.07
N LEU A 82 14.01 -7.22 -7.31
CA LEU A 82 13.13 -6.75 -6.24
C LEU A 82 12.97 -7.82 -5.16
N GLN A 83 12.68 -9.07 -5.52
CA GLN A 83 12.51 -10.12 -4.52
C GLN A 83 13.78 -10.32 -3.67
N VAL A 84 14.96 -10.24 -4.28
CA VAL A 84 16.25 -10.34 -3.58
C VAL A 84 16.45 -9.16 -2.65
N ASP A 85 16.12 -7.95 -3.10
CA ASP A 85 16.23 -6.75 -2.27
C ASP A 85 15.23 -6.76 -1.12
N LEU A 86 14.04 -7.30 -1.34
CA LEU A 86 13.03 -7.48 -0.30
C LEU A 86 13.48 -8.50 0.75
N GLN A 87 14.13 -9.60 0.36
CA GLN A 87 14.69 -10.59 1.28
C GLN A 87 15.80 -10.03 2.19
N LYS A 88 16.52 -9.00 1.73
CA LYS A 88 17.53 -8.30 2.56
C LYS A 88 16.90 -7.38 3.60
N THR A 89 15.60 -7.11 3.51
CA THR A 89 14.91 -6.27 4.48
C THR A 89 14.39 -7.08 5.65
N GLU A 90 14.11 -6.41 6.76
CA GLU A 90 13.41 -7.02 7.91
C GLU A 90 11.89 -7.19 7.66
N PHE A 91 11.42 -7.04 6.42
CA PHE A 91 10.05 -7.38 6.04
C PHE A 91 9.99 -8.85 5.65
N HIS A 92 9.44 -9.67 6.53
CA HIS A 92 9.16 -11.06 6.18
C HIS A 92 8.08 -11.14 5.11
N GLU A 93 8.16 -12.14 4.22
CA GLU A 93 7.19 -12.32 3.12
C GLU A 93 5.73 -12.45 3.61
N ALA A 94 5.53 -12.86 4.85
CA ALA A 94 4.22 -12.96 5.49
C ALA A 94 3.65 -11.61 5.98
N ASP A 95 4.51 -10.59 6.13
CA ASP A 95 4.10 -9.26 6.55
C ASP A 95 3.58 -8.48 5.36
N GLN A 96 2.26 -8.46 5.19
CA GLN A 96 1.57 -7.63 4.19
C GLN A 96 1.79 -6.12 4.41
N GLY A 97 2.39 -5.74 5.53
CA GLY A 97 2.61 -4.38 5.96
C GLY A 97 1.35 -3.73 6.53
N LYS A 98 1.52 -2.69 7.34
CA LYS A 98 0.45 -1.97 8.03
C LYS A 98 -0.13 -0.83 7.19
N TRP A 99 -0.33 -1.07 5.89
CA TRP A 99 -0.74 -0.05 4.92
C TRP A 99 -2.14 0.53 5.19
N SER A 100 -3.03 -0.25 5.81
CA SER A 100 -4.41 0.15 6.16
C SER A 100 -4.53 0.84 7.51
N ALA A 101 -3.54 0.71 8.39
CA ALA A 101 -3.54 1.25 9.75
C ALA A 101 -3.05 2.71 9.79
N VAL A 102 -3.67 3.57 8.97
CA VAL A 102 -3.25 4.98 8.80
C VAL A 102 -3.67 5.80 10.01
N LYS A 103 -2.73 6.55 10.59
CA LYS A 103 -2.98 7.51 11.67
C LYS A 103 -2.98 8.93 11.13
N ASP A 104 -4.08 9.64 11.31
CA ASP A 104 -4.13 11.08 11.10
C ASP A 104 -3.78 11.80 12.41
N PHE A 105 -2.67 12.53 12.41
CA PHE A 105 -2.11 13.14 13.61
C PHE A 105 -3.01 14.23 14.19
N ASN A 106 -3.67 15.01 13.33
CA ASN A 106 -4.53 16.14 13.73
C ASN A 106 -6.00 15.72 13.92
N TRP A 107 -6.29 14.42 13.90
CA TRP A 107 -7.63 13.88 14.10
C TRP A 107 -7.78 13.27 15.49
N HIS A 108 -8.48 13.98 16.37
CA HIS A 108 -8.69 13.55 17.77
C HIS A 108 -10.05 12.87 18.01
N ARG A 109 -10.81 12.59 16.95
CA ARG A 109 -12.12 11.93 17.09
C ARG A 109 -11.98 10.41 17.06
N VAL A 110 -13.01 9.73 17.58
CA VAL A 110 -13.08 8.26 17.59
C VAL A 110 -13.41 7.72 16.21
N GLU A 111 -14.18 8.45 15.41
CA GLU A 111 -14.52 8.06 14.05
C GLU A 111 -13.30 8.13 13.12
N GLN A 112 -13.39 7.45 11.96
CA GLN A 112 -12.39 7.53 10.91
C GLN A 112 -12.18 8.98 10.43
N SER A 113 -10.92 9.37 10.23
CA SER A 113 -10.59 10.66 9.60
C SER A 113 -11.06 10.69 8.14
N PRO A 114 -11.72 11.77 7.68
CA PRO A 114 -12.12 11.93 6.28
C PRO A 114 -10.94 12.25 5.36
N ASN A 115 -9.74 12.51 5.90
CA ASN A 115 -8.57 12.93 5.13
C ASN A 115 -7.90 11.80 4.35
N TRP A 116 -8.27 10.55 4.66
CA TRP A 116 -7.74 9.38 3.98
C TRP A 116 -8.79 8.29 3.78
N SER A 117 -8.57 7.46 2.77
CA SER A 117 -9.37 6.27 2.53
C SER A 117 -8.52 5.12 2.03
N ILE A 118 -9.06 3.92 2.11
CA ILE A 118 -8.52 2.76 1.42
C ILE A 118 -8.85 2.87 -0.07
N LEU A 119 -7.88 2.59 -0.94
CA LEU A 119 -8.10 2.48 -2.37
C LEU A 119 -8.63 1.08 -2.70
N LEU A 120 -9.91 1.03 -3.08
CA LEU A 120 -10.57 -0.18 -3.50
C LEU A 120 -9.87 -0.83 -4.71
N PRO A 121 -9.83 -2.16 -4.81
CA PRO A 121 -9.18 -2.89 -5.90
C PRO A 121 -9.50 -2.35 -7.30
N GLU A 122 -10.76 -2.04 -7.58
CA GLU A 122 -11.26 -1.60 -8.89
C GLU A 122 -10.76 -0.20 -9.27
N ALA A 123 -10.36 0.60 -8.27
CA ALA A 123 -9.81 1.93 -8.47
C ALA A 123 -8.28 1.95 -8.48
N ARG A 124 -7.62 0.79 -8.33
CA ARG A 124 -6.15 0.70 -8.34
C ARG A 124 -5.63 0.93 -9.76
N ASN A 125 -5.20 2.16 -10.01
CA ASN A 125 -4.52 2.49 -11.24
C ASN A 125 -3.12 1.85 -11.24
N PHE A 126 -2.94 0.68 -11.86
CA PHE A 126 -1.60 0.11 -12.08
C PHE A 126 -0.95 0.60 -13.38
N GLN A 127 -1.60 1.47 -14.15
CA GLN A 127 -1.02 2.01 -15.38
C GLN A 127 0.20 2.91 -15.10
N PHE A 128 0.34 3.49 -13.90
CA PHE A 128 1.58 4.21 -13.59
C PHE A 128 2.78 3.26 -13.65
N LEU A 129 2.67 2.03 -13.14
CA LEU A 129 3.70 0.99 -13.29
C LEU A 129 3.93 0.59 -14.76
N LYS A 130 2.96 0.80 -15.64
CA LYS A 130 3.14 0.63 -17.10
C LYS A 130 3.95 1.77 -17.71
N ARG A 131 3.75 3.02 -17.25
CA ARG A 131 4.33 4.24 -17.84
C ARG A 131 5.70 4.66 -17.27
N THR A 132 6.02 4.34 -16.01
CA THR A 132 7.21 4.88 -15.33
C THR A 132 8.55 4.48 -15.96
N PHE A 133 8.62 3.48 -16.87
CA PHE A 133 9.89 2.93 -17.36
C PHE A 133 9.99 2.67 -18.87
N ASN A 134 9.12 3.28 -19.70
CA ASN A 134 9.33 3.30 -21.16
C ASN A 134 10.14 4.55 -21.60
N GLN A 135 11.25 4.86 -20.92
CA GLN A 135 12.26 5.81 -21.38
C GLN A 135 13.63 5.15 -21.40
#